data_AF-A0A952VKC5-F1
#
_entry.id   AF-A0A952VKC5-F1
#
_cell.length_a   1.000
_cell.length_b   1.000
_cell.length_c   1.000
_cell.angle_alpha   90.00
_cell.angle_beta   90.00
_cell.angle_gamma   90.00
#
_symmetry.space_group_name_H-M   'P 1'
#
loop_
_entity.id
_entity.type
_entity.pdbx_description
1 polymer ?
#
loop_
_entity_poly.entity_id
_entity_poly.type
_entity_poly.pdbx_seq_one_letter_code
_entity_poly.pdbx_strand_id
1 'polypeptide(L)'
;MSRALPAVLLAVVIVVGLAFVRELFAVPQNVTSIALRQVESFDPPANSSAPQGKPAVKPTTRTISRSAYDITRLPRERIVELASVLPPDVYQVTQKSGTEPPFCGNLLDNKKEGFYACVVCGLPLFASNSKFTSGTGWPSFFQPFDRQHVSTKVDRAHGMVRTEINCARCDSHLGHVFDDGPKPTNLRYCVNSASLVFHERGAELPPESKPIPTETAYFAGGCFWGIEHYFQKGPGVINVVSGYMQGHIEKPTYKQICEGNTGHAETVMVVFDPTQISFERLLEAFFVMHDPTQLNRQGPDFGPQYRSGIWYASDTQKQAAEKHLDLLRRAGVRAVTQLEPAKTFWIAEPYHQDYIETTGRACHVTNPW
;
A
#
# COMPACT_ATOMS: atom_id res chain seq x y z
N MET A 1 44.96 -64.15 32.45
CA MET A 1 45.89 -63.18 33.08
C MET A 1 45.05 -61.93 33.39
N SER A 2 44.89 -61.46 34.64
CA SER A 2 45.90 -60.79 35.51
C SER A 2 46.36 -59.46 34.91
N ARG A 3 46.25 -58.27 35.53
CA ARG A 3 45.75 -57.74 36.86
C ARG A 3 45.52 -56.21 36.68
N ALA A 4 44.83 -55.40 37.50
CA ALA A 4 43.82 -55.56 38.57
C ALA A 4 43.26 -54.15 38.95
N LEU A 5 42.29 -54.06 39.89
CA LEU A 5 41.90 -52.83 40.62
C LEU A 5 42.74 -52.68 41.92
N PRO A 6 42.88 -51.47 42.52
CA PRO A 6 41.86 -50.80 43.36
C PRO A 6 41.71 -49.28 43.03
N ALA A 7 40.75 -48.46 43.50
CA ALA A 7 40.05 -48.32 44.81
C ALA A 7 40.98 -47.81 45.94
N VAL A 8 40.58 -47.03 46.96
CA VAL A 8 39.26 -46.57 47.47
C VAL A 8 39.39 -45.10 47.99
N LEU A 9 38.34 -44.33 48.33
CA LEU A 9 37.75 -44.08 49.69
C LEU A 9 37.26 -42.58 49.66
N LEU A 10 36.29 -42.00 50.38
CA LEU A 10 35.28 -42.37 51.40
C LEU A 10 34.13 -41.32 51.26
N ALA A 11 32.88 -41.62 50.89
CA ALA A 11 31.73 -42.11 51.67
C ALA A 11 31.06 -41.12 52.67
N VAL A 12 29.83 -41.48 53.12
CA VAL A 12 28.86 -40.77 54.02
C VAL A 12 27.93 -39.79 53.26
N VAL A 13 26.58 -39.72 53.39
CA VAL A 13 25.46 -40.49 54.02
C VAL A 13 24.13 -40.05 53.30
N ILE A 14 23.12 -40.86 52.92
CA ILE A 14 22.00 -41.50 53.68
C ILE A 14 20.99 -40.44 54.26
N VAL A 15 19.65 -40.48 54.12
CA VAL A 15 18.68 -41.48 53.56
C VAL A 15 17.25 -40.89 53.34
N VAL A 16 16.44 -41.50 52.44
CA VAL A 16 14.92 -41.53 52.33
C VAL A 16 14.11 -40.20 52.41
N GLY A 17 13.04 -39.98 51.61
CA GLY A 17 12.41 -40.84 50.59
C GLY A 17 11.09 -40.30 50.02
N LEU A 18 10.22 -41.20 49.54
CA LEU A 18 9.01 -40.91 48.74
C LEU A 18 7.83 -40.37 49.58
N ALA A 19 6.96 -39.52 49.00
CA ALA A 19 5.55 -39.85 48.65
C ALA A 19 4.58 -38.65 48.47
N PHE A 20 4.10 -38.45 47.22
CA PHE A 20 2.67 -38.43 46.81
C PHE A 20 1.64 -37.35 47.28
N VAL A 21 0.57 -37.23 46.47
CA VAL A 21 -0.77 -36.58 46.67
C VAL A 21 -0.94 -35.07 46.35
N ARG A 22 -2.06 -34.82 45.66
CA ARG A 22 -2.62 -33.57 45.08
C ARG A 22 -3.39 -32.71 46.10
N GLU A 23 -3.69 -31.47 45.66
CA GLU A 23 -4.92 -30.69 45.91
C GLU A 23 -5.34 -30.34 47.36
N LEU A 24 -5.70 -29.06 47.59
CA LEU A 24 -7.09 -28.65 47.87
C LEU A 24 -7.28 -27.12 48.09
N PHE A 25 -8.55 -26.71 48.01
CA PHE A 25 -9.17 -25.43 48.45
C PHE A 25 -8.99 -24.14 47.63
N ALA A 26 -9.95 -23.23 47.82
CA ALA A 26 -10.25 -22.10 46.94
C ALA A 26 -10.72 -20.84 47.71
N VAL A 27 -10.56 -19.68 47.05
CA VAL A 27 -11.44 -18.48 46.99
C VAL A 27 -12.37 -18.21 48.19
N PRO A 28 -12.21 -17.05 48.86
CA PRO A 28 -13.26 -16.01 48.77
C PRO A 28 -12.74 -14.59 48.45
N GLN A 29 -13.65 -13.62 48.31
CA GLN A 29 -13.39 -12.26 47.80
C GLN A 29 -13.65 -11.12 48.82
N ASN A 30 -13.23 -9.90 48.43
CA ASN A 30 -13.75 -8.56 48.80
C ASN A 30 -13.65 -8.07 50.25
N VAL A 31 -12.91 -6.95 50.42
CA VAL A 31 -13.28 -5.82 51.30
C VAL A 31 -12.97 -4.51 50.56
N THR A 32 -13.74 -3.45 50.82
CA THR A 32 -13.75 -2.19 50.05
C THR A 32 -13.06 -1.03 50.79
N SER A 33 -12.48 -0.08 50.05
CA SER A 33 -12.31 1.37 50.35
C SER A 33 -11.80 1.87 51.72
N ILE A 34 -10.91 2.88 51.72
CA ILE A 34 -11.05 4.09 52.56
C ILE A 34 -10.17 5.24 52.05
N ALA A 35 -10.53 6.47 52.45
CA ALA A 35 -10.11 7.76 51.89
C ALA A 35 -8.60 8.10 51.87
N LEU A 36 -8.20 8.82 50.82
CA LEU A 36 -7.07 9.76 50.87
C LEU A 36 -7.46 11.00 51.70
N ARG A 37 -6.53 11.56 52.47
CA ARG A 37 -6.67 12.86 53.16
C ARG A 37 -5.85 13.94 52.47
N GLN A 38 -6.33 15.18 52.56
CA GLN A 38 -5.72 16.38 51.99
C GLN A 38 -4.39 16.75 52.69
N VAL A 39 -3.53 17.44 51.94
CA VAL A 39 -2.56 18.42 52.46
C VAL A 39 -2.77 19.70 51.65
N GLU A 40 -2.83 20.86 52.31
CA GLU A 40 -3.30 22.11 51.71
C GLU A 40 -2.17 23.04 51.24
N SER A 41 -2.37 23.57 50.03
CA SER A 41 -1.98 24.89 49.51
C SER A 41 -0.77 25.66 50.07
N PHE A 42 0.11 26.10 49.16
CA PHE A 42 0.87 27.34 49.26
C PHE A 42 1.01 27.99 47.87
N ASP A 43 0.30 29.09 47.61
CA ASP A 43 0.31 29.81 46.33
C ASP A 43 1.04 31.17 46.42
N PRO A 44 1.98 31.46 45.51
CA PRO A 44 2.41 32.81 45.16
C PRO A 44 1.62 33.35 43.94
N PRO A 45 1.56 34.69 43.74
CA PRO A 45 0.51 35.31 42.93
C PRO A 45 0.69 35.21 41.41
N ALA A 46 -0.45 35.20 40.70
CA ALA A 46 -0.52 35.15 39.24
C ALA A 46 -0.19 36.50 38.58
N ASN A 47 0.76 36.50 37.64
CA ASN A 47 0.68 37.35 36.44
C ASN A 47 1.63 36.92 35.30
N SER A 48 1.11 36.19 34.31
CA SER A 48 1.51 36.37 32.90
C SER A 48 0.47 35.77 31.97
N SER A 49 0.12 36.50 30.91
CA SER A 49 -0.82 36.03 29.88
C SER A 49 -0.08 35.14 28.88
N ALA A 50 -0.06 33.83 29.11
CA ALA A 50 0.46 32.87 28.14
C ALA A 50 -0.32 32.99 26.81
N PRO A 51 0.34 33.00 25.64
CA PRO A 51 -0.34 33.01 24.37
C PRO A 51 -1.13 31.70 24.20
N GLN A 52 -2.39 31.80 23.78
CA GLN A 52 -3.23 30.62 23.58
C GLN A 52 -2.61 29.72 22.50
N GLY A 53 -2.14 28.55 22.92
CA GLY A 53 -1.58 27.56 22.00
C GLY A 53 -2.62 27.15 20.97
N LYS A 54 -2.23 27.16 19.68
CA LYS A 54 -3.10 26.66 18.60
C LYS A 54 -3.54 25.23 18.95
N PRO A 55 -4.82 24.88 18.80
CA PRO A 55 -5.29 23.53 19.13
C PRO A 55 -4.52 22.51 18.31
N ALA A 56 -4.05 21.45 18.97
CA ALA A 56 -3.26 20.40 18.31
C ALA A 56 -4.09 19.75 17.20
N VAL A 57 -3.71 20.03 15.95
CA VAL A 57 -4.33 19.42 14.76
C VAL A 57 -4.09 17.92 14.86
N LYS A 58 -5.17 17.13 14.95
CA LYS A 58 -5.07 15.66 14.90
C LYS A 58 -4.34 15.28 13.60
N PRO A 59 -3.32 14.42 13.64
CA PRO A 59 -2.60 14.04 12.44
C PRO A 59 -3.57 13.40 11.45
N THR A 60 -3.71 14.01 10.28
CA THR A 60 -4.48 13.47 9.17
C THR A 60 -3.79 12.21 8.66
N THR A 61 -4.48 11.08 8.67
CA THR A 61 -3.94 9.81 8.16
C THR A 61 -3.43 9.99 6.74
N ARG A 62 -2.14 9.67 6.55
CA ARG A 62 -1.47 9.80 5.26
C ARG A 62 -2.15 8.90 4.24
N THR A 63 -2.53 9.47 3.09
CA THR A 63 -3.19 8.73 2.00
C THR A 63 -2.25 8.66 0.82
N ILE A 64 -1.87 7.46 0.40
CA ILE A 64 -0.97 7.21 -0.73
C ILE A 64 -1.78 6.59 -1.89
N SER A 65 -1.48 6.96 -3.13
CA SER A 65 -2.06 6.36 -4.33
C SER A 65 -1.35 5.07 -4.74
N ARG A 66 -1.97 4.21 -5.57
CA ARG A 66 -1.33 3.00 -6.11
C ARG A 66 -0.05 3.27 -6.91
N SER A 67 0.10 4.48 -7.45
CA SER A 67 1.34 4.98 -8.09
C SER A 67 2.37 5.58 -7.11
N ALA A 68 2.20 5.37 -5.80
CA ALA A 68 3.08 5.80 -4.71
C ALA A 68 3.21 7.32 -4.51
N TYR A 69 2.20 8.12 -4.87
CA TYR A 69 2.18 9.56 -4.55
C TYR A 69 1.36 9.85 -3.31
N ASP A 70 1.84 10.80 -2.51
CA ASP A 70 1.09 11.34 -1.38
C ASP A 70 -0.11 12.15 -1.89
N ILE A 71 -1.32 11.67 -1.69
CA ILE A 71 -2.58 12.33 -2.05
C ILE A 71 -3.35 12.85 -0.84
N THR A 72 -2.70 12.88 0.34
CA THR A 72 -3.28 13.38 1.58
C THR A 72 -3.82 14.80 1.36
N ARG A 73 -5.11 15.01 1.67
CA ARG A 73 -5.79 16.28 1.41
C ARG A 73 -5.12 17.42 2.20
N LEU A 74 -4.60 18.41 1.47
CA LEU A 74 -3.89 19.54 2.08
C LEU A 74 -4.85 20.38 2.96
N PRO A 75 -4.37 20.90 4.11
CA PRO A 75 -5.08 21.90 4.89
C PRO A 75 -5.44 23.13 4.06
N ARG A 76 -6.59 23.76 4.34
CA ARG A 76 -7.09 24.91 3.58
C ARG A 76 -6.09 26.08 3.59
N GLU A 77 -5.41 26.25 4.71
CA GLU A 77 -4.40 27.28 4.95
C GLU A 77 -3.22 27.12 3.99
N ARG A 78 -2.76 25.88 3.78
CA ARG A 78 -1.68 25.56 2.84
C ARG A 78 -2.13 25.71 1.38
N ILE A 79 -3.39 25.39 1.07
CA ILE A 79 -3.95 25.63 -0.28
C ILE A 79 -4.02 27.14 -0.57
N VAL A 80 -4.45 27.96 0.40
CA VAL A 80 -4.49 29.43 0.27
C VAL A 80 -3.10 30.03 0.13
N GLU A 81 -2.11 29.54 0.89
CA GLU A 81 -0.70 29.95 0.77
C GLU A 81 -0.12 29.63 -0.62
N LEU A 82 -0.29 28.39 -1.10
CA LEU A 82 0.12 27.98 -2.44
C LEU A 82 -0.60 28.77 -3.54
N ALA A 83 -1.87 29.10 -3.33
CA ALA A 83 -2.67 29.86 -4.28
C ALA A 83 -2.35 31.37 -4.30
N SER A 84 -1.73 31.94 -3.25
CA SER A 84 -1.53 33.40 -3.17
C SER A 84 -0.47 33.96 -4.13
N VAL A 85 0.35 33.08 -4.72
CA VAL A 85 1.40 33.44 -5.71
C VAL A 85 0.99 33.13 -7.16
N LEU A 86 -0.23 32.64 -7.39
CA LEU A 86 -0.71 32.29 -8.72
C LEU A 86 -1.06 33.56 -9.54
N PRO A 87 -0.80 33.58 -10.85
CA PRO A 87 -1.36 34.56 -11.77
C PRO A 87 -2.90 34.67 -11.65
N PRO A 88 -3.52 35.84 -11.86
CA PRO A 88 -4.95 36.02 -11.62
C PRO A 88 -5.86 35.08 -12.43
N ASP A 89 -5.51 34.79 -13.68
CA ASP A 89 -6.17 33.83 -14.56
C ASP A 89 -6.07 32.38 -14.03
N VAL A 90 -4.85 31.96 -13.65
CA VAL A 90 -4.59 30.66 -13.01
C VAL A 90 -5.36 30.52 -11.69
N TYR A 91 -5.45 31.58 -10.90
CA TYR A 91 -6.23 31.62 -9.66
C TYR A 91 -7.74 31.51 -9.93
N GLN A 92 -8.28 32.21 -10.94
CA GLN A 92 -9.70 32.11 -11.32
C GLN A 92 -10.05 30.70 -11.81
N VAL A 93 -9.21 30.09 -12.66
CA VAL A 93 -9.40 28.70 -13.10
C VAL A 93 -9.37 27.76 -11.89
N THR A 94 -8.26 27.74 -11.13
CA THR A 94 -8.04 26.70 -10.12
C THR A 94 -8.84 26.87 -8.83
N GLN A 95 -9.09 28.11 -8.38
CA GLN A 95 -9.71 28.42 -7.08
C GLN A 95 -11.15 28.95 -7.17
N LYS A 96 -11.66 29.25 -8.38
CA LYS A 96 -13.03 29.74 -8.62
C LYS A 96 -13.81 28.91 -9.65
N SER A 97 -13.28 27.75 -10.04
CA SER A 97 -13.81 26.86 -11.08
C SER A 97 -14.08 27.59 -12.41
N GLY A 98 -13.24 28.56 -12.75
CA GLY A 98 -13.23 29.22 -14.05
C GLY A 98 -12.71 28.29 -15.15
N THR A 99 -12.96 28.67 -16.41
CA THR A 99 -12.48 27.95 -17.59
C THR A 99 -11.66 28.91 -18.47
N GLU A 100 -10.48 28.49 -18.92
CA GLU A 100 -9.66 29.26 -19.87
C GLU A 100 -10.36 29.31 -21.24
N PRO A 101 -10.23 30.41 -22.02
CA PRO A 101 -10.78 30.44 -23.37
C PRO A 101 -10.16 29.35 -24.26
N PRO A 102 -10.94 28.68 -25.13
CA PRO A 102 -10.42 27.62 -25.99
C PRO A 102 -9.35 28.17 -26.94
N PHE A 103 -8.32 27.36 -27.22
CA PHE A 103 -7.15 27.69 -28.03
C PHE A 103 -6.22 28.78 -27.47
N CYS A 104 -6.47 29.31 -26.27
CA CYS A 104 -5.57 30.26 -25.60
C CYS A 104 -4.56 29.59 -24.63
N GLY A 105 -4.76 28.32 -24.30
CA GLY A 105 -3.94 27.58 -23.33
C GLY A 105 -2.61 27.07 -23.90
N ASN A 106 -1.51 27.30 -23.17
CA ASN A 106 -0.13 26.97 -23.58
C ASN A 106 0.20 25.46 -23.67
N LEU A 107 -0.67 24.57 -23.20
CA LEU A 107 -0.44 23.11 -23.17
C LEU A 107 -1.31 22.33 -24.16
N LEU A 108 -2.20 22.99 -24.91
CA LEU A 108 -3.06 22.36 -25.93
C LEU A 108 -2.25 21.53 -26.92
N ASP A 109 -1.24 22.13 -27.53
CA ASP A 109 -0.44 21.52 -28.59
C ASP A 109 0.85 20.85 -28.11
N ASN A 110 1.11 20.82 -26.80
CA ASN A 110 2.28 20.09 -26.29
C ASN A 110 2.20 18.59 -26.65
N LYS A 111 3.24 18.08 -27.31
CA LYS A 111 3.46 16.68 -27.69
C LYS A 111 4.73 16.06 -27.07
N LYS A 112 5.42 16.77 -26.17
CA LYS A 112 6.60 16.25 -25.47
C LYS A 112 6.25 15.07 -24.57
N GLU A 113 7.20 14.15 -24.44
CA GLU A 113 7.14 13.04 -23.49
C GLU A 113 7.32 13.52 -22.06
N GLY A 114 6.45 13.08 -21.14
CA GLY A 114 6.44 13.57 -19.76
C GLY A 114 5.08 13.45 -19.07
N PHE A 115 4.84 14.29 -18.07
CA PHE A 115 3.57 14.35 -17.35
C PHE A 115 3.13 15.77 -17.00
N TYR A 116 1.86 15.91 -16.65
CA TYR A 116 1.18 17.15 -16.34
C TYR A 116 0.78 17.11 -14.87
N ALA A 117 1.36 17.96 -14.04
CA ALA A 117 1.07 18.07 -12.62
C ALA A 117 0.12 19.23 -12.31
N CYS A 118 -0.56 19.19 -11.17
CA CYS A 118 -1.37 20.30 -10.68
C CYS A 118 -0.49 21.52 -10.39
N VAL A 119 -0.74 22.66 -11.05
CA VAL A 119 0.05 23.90 -10.89
C VAL A 119 0.09 24.41 -9.43
N VAL A 120 -0.91 24.07 -8.62
CA VAL A 120 -1.06 24.57 -7.24
C VAL A 120 -0.33 23.69 -6.22
N CYS A 121 -0.15 22.39 -6.47
CA CYS A 121 0.42 21.47 -5.47
C CYS A 121 1.42 20.44 -5.99
N GLY A 122 1.70 20.36 -7.29
CA GLY A 122 2.65 19.41 -7.88
C GLY A 122 2.17 17.96 -8.06
N LEU A 123 0.95 17.59 -7.66
CA LEU A 123 0.49 16.20 -7.85
C LEU A 123 0.41 15.86 -9.35
N PRO A 124 1.02 14.78 -9.87
CA PRO A 124 0.86 14.37 -11.26
C PRO A 124 -0.59 14.03 -11.57
N LEU A 125 -1.20 14.64 -12.58
CA LEU A 125 -2.61 14.47 -12.92
C LEU A 125 -2.81 13.66 -14.20
N PHE A 126 -1.96 13.86 -15.22
CA PHE A 126 -2.07 13.22 -16.53
C PHE A 126 -0.68 12.92 -17.13
N ALA A 127 -0.57 11.95 -18.03
CA ALA A 127 0.70 11.58 -18.70
C ALA A 127 0.66 11.87 -20.21
N SER A 128 1.81 12.09 -20.86
CA SER A 128 1.89 12.38 -22.31
C SER A 128 1.21 11.32 -23.18
N ASN A 129 1.43 10.04 -22.85
CA ASN A 129 0.82 8.89 -23.53
C ASN A 129 -0.72 8.80 -23.38
N SER A 130 -1.32 9.54 -22.44
CA SER A 130 -2.78 9.63 -22.27
C SER A 130 -3.41 10.78 -23.05
N LYS A 131 -2.60 11.69 -23.64
CA LYS A 131 -3.05 12.93 -24.28
C LYS A 131 -3.45 12.70 -25.73
N PHE A 132 -4.56 13.29 -26.16
CA PHE A 132 -5.04 13.24 -27.54
C PHE A 132 -5.56 14.59 -28.03
N THR A 133 -5.70 14.76 -29.34
CA THR A 133 -6.33 15.95 -29.93
C THR A 133 -7.83 15.74 -30.01
N SER A 134 -8.62 16.50 -29.23
CA SER A 134 -10.08 16.41 -29.22
C SER A 134 -10.79 17.44 -30.11
N GLY A 135 -10.06 18.42 -30.66
CA GLY A 135 -10.62 19.56 -31.41
C GLY A 135 -11.33 20.62 -30.56
N THR A 136 -11.44 20.44 -29.24
CA THR A 136 -12.21 21.32 -28.35
C THR A 136 -11.53 22.65 -28.01
N GLY A 137 -10.21 22.75 -28.20
CA GLY A 137 -9.40 23.92 -27.80
C GLY A 137 -8.76 23.82 -26.41
N TRP A 138 -8.93 22.69 -25.69
CA TRP A 138 -8.26 22.41 -24.42
C TRP A 138 -7.44 21.11 -24.44
N PRO A 139 -6.34 21.02 -23.66
CA PRO A 139 -5.70 19.74 -23.33
C PRO A 139 -6.72 18.64 -23.01
N SER A 140 -6.61 17.51 -23.70
CA SER A 140 -7.55 16.40 -23.57
C SER A 140 -6.82 15.09 -23.35
N PHE A 141 -7.26 14.32 -22.35
CA PHE A 141 -6.63 13.06 -21.94
C PHE A 141 -7.69 11.97 -21.81
N PHE A 142 -7.35 10.71 -22.12
CA PHE A 142 -8.31 9.60 -22.01
C PHE A 142 -8.33 8.92 -20.63
N GLN A 143 -7.32 9.16 -19.81
CA GLN A 143 -7.23 8.68 -18.43
C GLN A 143 -6.31 9.61 -17.61
N PRO A 144 -6.50 9.71 -16.27
CA PRO A 144 -5.52 10.35 -15.40
C PRO A 144 -4.23 9.51 -15.28
N PHE A 145 -3.19 10.12 -14.69
CA PHE A 145 -1.94 9.46 -14.33
C PHE A 145 -2.19 8.29 -13.36
N ASP A 146 -3.07 8.51 -12.40
CA ASP A 146 -3.62 7.51 -11.47
C ASP A 146 -5.08 7.93 -11.18
N ARG A 147 -6.00 6.97 -11.08
CA ARG A 147 -7.42 7.25 -10.79
C ARG A 147 -7.61 7.97 -9.45
N GLN A 148 -6.73 7.74 -8.47
CA GLN A 148 -6.82 8.38 -7.16
C GLN A 148 -6.32 9.85 -7.14
N HIS A 149 -5.67 10.33 -8.22
CA HIS A 149 -5.14 11.70 -8.27
C HIS A 149 -6.20 12.74 -8.69
N VAL A 150 -7.30 12.29 -9.31
CA VAL A 150 -8.41 13.12 -9.76
C VAL A 150 -9.68 12.74 -9.01
N SER A 151 -10.27 13.71 -8.32
CA SER A 151 -11.59 13.61 -7.70
C SER A 151 -12.66 14.18 -8.63
N THR A 152 -13.89 13.66 -8.57
CA THR A 152 -15.02 14.10 -9.38
C THR A 152 -16.13 14.74 -8.54
N LYS A 153 -16.84 15.72 -9.11
CA LYS A 153 -18.01 16.38 -8.49
C LYS A 153 -19.12 16.57 -9.52
N VAL A 154 -20.37 16.61 -9.06
CA VAL A 154 -21.51 16.90 -9.94
C VAL A 154 -21.68 18.41 -10.05
N ASP A 155 -21.37 18.95 -11.23
CA ASP A 155 -21.58 20.35 -11.59
C ASP A 155 -22.98 20.52 -12.20
N ARG A 156 -23.70 21.54 -11.72
CA ARG A 156 -25.05 21.94 -12.18
C ARG A 156 -25.11 23.39 -12.68
N ALA A 157 -23.96 24.03 -12.91
CA ALA A 157 -23.89 25.40 -13.38
C ALA A 157 -24.50 25.56 -14.78
N HIS A 158 -24.99 26.77 -15.07
CA HIS A 158 -25.56 27.16 -16.37
C HIS A 158 -26.71 26.26 -16.88
N GLY A 159 -27.39 25.52 -15.99
CA GLY A 159 -28.49 24.62 -16.34
C GLY A 159 -28.05 23.29 -16.97
N MET A 160 -26.75 23.03 -17.07
CA MET A 160 -26.20 21.74 -17.51
C MET A 160 -26.09 20.77 -16.33
N VAL A 161 -25.82 19.50 -16.63
CA VAL A 161 -25.27 18.54 -15.65
C VAL A 161 -23.95 18.04 -16.22
N ARG A 162 -22.85 18.23 -15.49
CA ARG A 162 -21.49 17.86 -15.91
C ARG A 162 -20.75 17.19 -14.75
N THR A 163 -19.71 16.44 -15.08
CA THR A 163 -18.78 15.88 -14.07
C THR A 163 -17.54 16.77 -14.01
N GLU A 164 -17.45 17.63 -12.99
CA GLU A 164 -16.24 18.41 -12.69
C GLU A 164 -15.11 17.45 -12.29
N ILE A 165 -13.88 17.78 -12.66
CA ILE A 165 -12.66 17.13 -12.19
C ILE A 165 -11.78 18.11 -11.41
N ASN A 166 -11.36 17.68 -10.22
CA ASN A 166 -10.55 18.45 -9.28
C ASN A 166 -9.33 17.63 -8.83
N CYS A 167 -8.17 18.27 -8.62
CA CYS A 167 -7.01 17.59 -8.05
C CYS A 167 -7.32 17.07 -6.64
N ALA A 168 -7.22 15.75 -6.40
CA ALA A 168 -7.61 15.13 -5.13
C ALA A 168 -6.91 15.77 -3.91
N ARG A 169 -5.59 16.02 -4.05
CA ARG A 169 -4.73 16.58 -2.98
C ARG A 169 -5.07 18.02 -2.56
N CYS A 170 -5.54 18.89 -3.47
CA CYS A 170 -5.67 20.33 -3.21
C CYS A 170 -6.97 20.98 -3.72
N ASP A 171 -7.94 20.19 -4.19
CA ASP A 171 -9.24 20.60 -4.76
C ASP A 171 -9.23 21.46 -6.02
N SER A 172 -8.05 21.88 -6.47
CA SER A 172 -7.92 22.83 -7.58
C SER A 172 -8.65 22.31 -8.82
N HIS A 173 -9.56 23.14 -9.33
CA HIS A 173 -10.37 22.82 -10.50
C HIS A 173 -9.48 22.59 -11.71
N LEU A 174 -9.75 21.49 -12.42
CA LEU A 174 -9.00 21.07 -13.61
C LEU A 174 -9.83 21.26 -14.88
N GLY A 175 -11.13 20.98 -14.82
CA GLY A 175 -12.05 21.03 -15.95
C GLY A 175 -13.20 20.04 -15.76
N HIS A 176 -13.56 19.30 -16.82
CA HIS A 176 -14.66 18.34 -16.79
C HIS A 176 -14.30 17.03 -17.52
N VAL A 177 -14.94 15.92 -17.14
CA VAL A 177 -14.85 14.63 -17.83
C VAL A 177 -16.16 14.28 -18.55
N PHE A 178 -16.04 13.67 -19.73
CA PHE A 178 -17.11 13.35 -20.66
C PHE A 178 -16.97 11.92 -21.20
N ASP A 179 -18.07 11.28 -21.61
CA ASP A 179 -18.11 9.90 -22.14
C ASP A 179 -17.97 9.82 -23.68
N ASP A 180 -17.32 10.82 -24.28
CA ASP A 180 -17.11 10.95 -25.74
C ASP A 180 -15.63 10.80 -26.16
N GLY A 181 -14.83 10.14 -25.31
CA GLY A 181 -13.41 9.94 -25.53
C GLY A 181 -13.06 8.74 -26.42
N PRO A 182 -11.77 8.56 -26.73
CA PRO A 182 -11.29 7.41 -27.48
C PRO A 182 -11.23 6.15 -26.61
N LYS A 183 -11.19 4.98 -27.28
CA LYS A 183 -10.76 3.72 -26.65
C LYS A 183 -9.33 3.88 -26.08
N PRO A 184 -8.99 3.22 -24.95
CA PRO A 184 -9.72 2.12 -24.31
C PRO A 184 -10.81 2.54 -23.32
N THR A 185 -10.75 3.76 -22.77
CA THR A 185 -11.66 4.19 -21.69
C THR A 185 -13.00 4.73 -22.19
N ASN A 186 -13.02 5.30 -23.40
CA ASN A 186 -14.10 6.13 -23.94
C ASN A 186 -14.36 7.41 -23.12
N LEU A 187 -13.43 7.80 -22.24
CA LEU A 187 -13.51 9.02 -21.44
C LEU A 187 -12.65 10.13 -22.05
N ARG A 188 -13.13 11.37 -21.99
CA ARG A 188 -12.38 12.59 -22.32
C ARG A 188 -12.31 13.48 -21.08
N TYR A 189 -11.15 13.50 -20.44
CA TYR A 189 -10.79 14.51 -19.43
C TYR A 189 -10.38 15.76 -20.20
N CYS A 190 -11.22 16.79 -20.15
CA CYS A 190 -11.02 18.08 -20.81
C CYS A 190 -10.50 19.07 -19.77
N VAL A 191 -9.26 19.53 -19.92
CA VAL A 191 -8.49 20.13 -18.82
C VAL A 191 -7.93 21.49 -19.21
N ASN A 192 -8.11 22.49 -18.35
CA ASN A 192 -7.51 23.81 -18.50
C ASN A 192 -5.98 23.71 -18.41
N SER A 193 -5.27 24.22 -19.40
CA SER A 193 -3.81 24.40 -19.39
C SER A 193 -3.35 25.18 -18.16
N ALA A 194 -4.07 26.22 -17.79
CA ALA A 194 -3.84 27.04 -16.61
C ALA A 194 -3.93 26.28 -15.28
N SER A 195 -4.50 25.06 -15.24
CA SER A 195 -4.50 24.21 -14.04
C SER A 195 -3.26 23.30 -13.93
N LEU A 196 -2.42 23.27 -14.98
CA LEU A 196 -1.36 22.29 -15.17
C LEU A 196 0.03 22.94 -15.28
N VAL A 197 1.05 22.22 -14.81
CA VAL A 197 2.46 22.43 -15.16
C VAL A 197 3.00 21.15 -15.81
N PHE A 198 3.79 21.26 -16.87
CA PHE A 198 4.35 20.11 -17.58
C PHE A 198 5.79 19.83 -17.16
N HIS A 199 6.07 18.58 -16.80
CA HIS A 199 7.42 18.07 -16.55
C HIS A 199 7.82 17.10 -17.67
N GLU A 200 8.90 17.43 -18.38
CA GLU A 200 9.44 16.61 -19.46
C GLU A 200 10.16 15.36 -18.91
N ARG A 201 10.11 14.25 -19.66
CA ARG A 201 10.68 12.96 -19.26
C ARG A 201 12.20 13.09 -19.01
N GLY A 202 12.60 12.94 -17.75
CA GLY A 202 14.00 13.06 -17.32
C GLY A 202 14.40 14.44 -16.79
N ALA A 203 13.48 15.41 -16.74
CA ALA A 203 13.70 16.64 -15.99
C ALA A 203 13.71 16.36 -14.47
N GLU A 204 14.48 17.14 -13.72
CA GLU A 204 14.43 17.08 -12.25
C GLU A 204 13.07 17.58 -11.75
N LEU A 205 12.48 16.83 -10.82
CA LEU A 205 11.13 17.08 -10.30
C LEU A 205 11.20 17.75 -8.93
N PRO A 206 10.32 18.73 -8.63
CA PRO A 206 10.22 19.26 -7.27
C PRO A 206 9.69 18.16 -6.32
N PRO A 207 10.01 18.21 -5.02
CA PRO A 207 9.73 17.11 -4.08
C PRO A 207 8.25 16.68 -4.02
N GLU A 208 7.32 17.62 -4.13
CA GLU A 208 5.88 17.38 -4.16
C GLU A 208 5.40 16.65 -5.43
N SER A 209 6.17 16.70 -6.52
CA SER A 209 5.93 15.99 -7.79
C SER A 209 6.68 14.65 -7.87
N LYS A 210 7.30 14.18 -6.78
CA LYS A 210 7.98 12.87 -6.70
C LYS A 210 7.11 11.84 -5.96
N PRO A 211 7.19 10.55 -6.32
CA PRO A 211 6.60 9.49 -5.51
C PRO A 211 7.39 9.33 -4.20
N ILE A 212 6.78 8.69 -3.21
CA ILE A 212 7.47 8.35 -1.95
C ILE A 212 8.48 7.22 -2.20
N PRO A 213 9.53 7.07 -1.35
CA PRO A 213 10.34 5.86 -1.35
C PRO A 213 9.47 4.63 -1.01
N THR A 214 9.64 3.55 -1.76
CA THR A 214 8.89 2.30 -1.60
C THR A 214 9.81 1.09 -1.71
N GLU A 215 9.44 0.00 -1.04
CA GLU A 215 10.02 -1.33 -1.30
C GLU A 215 9.02 -2.24 -2.02
N THR A 216 9.56 -3.28 -2.67
CA THR A 216 8.78 -4.30 -3.37
C THR A 216 9.13 -5.68 -2.83
N ALA A 217 8.10 -6.47 -2.53
CA ALA A 217 8.18 -7.86 -2.08
C ALA A 217 7.37 -8.77 -3.02
N TYR A 218 7.74 -10.05 -3.10
CA TYR A 218 7.04 -11.02 -3.94
C TYR A 218 6.72 -12.31 -3.16
N PHE A 219 5.45 -12.72 -3.22
CA PHE A 219 4.93 -13.85 -2.47
C PHE A 219 4.07 -14.75 -3.37
N ALA A 220 4.27 -16.07 -3.29
CA ALA A 220 3.41 -17.10 -3.88
C ALA A 220 2.79 -17.92 -2.76
N GLY A 221 1.45 -17.97 -2.66
CA GLY A 221 0.75 -18.50 -1.49
C GLY A 221 -0.39 -19.46 -1.78
N GLY A 222 -0.60 -19.85 -3.03
CA GLY A 222 -1.84 -20.45 -3.51
C GLY A 222 -2.46 -19.58 -4.59
N CYS A 223 -3.79 -19.60 -4.72
CA CYS A 223 -4.50 -18.73 -5.65
C CYS A 223 -4.22 -17.23 -5.34
N PHE A 224 -3.63 -16.52 -6.29
CA PHE A 224 -3.17 -15.14 -6.07
C PHE A 224 -4.27 -14.13 -5.70
N TRP A 225 -5.53 -14.36 -6.10
CA TRP A 225 -6.66 -13.47 -5.82
C TRP A 225 -6.89 -13.22 -4.33
N GLY A 226 -6.72 -14.27 -3.51
CA GLY A 226 -6.87 -14.18 -2.06
C GLY A 226 -5.70 -13.45 -1.40
N ILE A 227 -4.49 -13.79 -1.84
CA ILE A 227 -3.24 -13.20 -1.32
C ILE A 227 -3.16 -11.71 -1.70
N GLU A 228 -3.54 -11.35 -2.91
CA GLU A 228 -3.65 -9.97 -3.40
C GLU A 228 -4.64 -9.18 -2.54
N HIS A 229 -5.89 -9.63 -2.46
CA HIS A 229 -6.97 -8.92 -1.78
C HIS A 229 -6.67 -8.64 -0.29
N TYR A 230 -6.02 -9.58 0.40
CA TYR A 230 -5.61 -9.35 1.78
C TYR A 230 -4.39 -8.45 1.87
N PHE A 231 -3.32 -8.61 1.06
CA PHE A 231 -2.23 -7.62 1.09
C PHE A 231 -2.70 -6.19 0.76
N GLN A 232 -3.68 -6.01 -0.13
CA GLN A 232 -4.27 -4.70 -0.45
C GLN A 232 -4.94 -4.01 0.76
N LYS A 233 -5.30 -4.76 1.81
CA LYS A 233 -5.85 -4.25 3.06
C LYS A 233 -4.79 -3.98 4.13
N GLY A 234 -3.53 -4.28 3.86
CA GLY A 234 -2.43 -4.13 4.81
C GLY A 234 -2.09 -2.65 5.07
N PRO A 235 -1.92 -2.23 6.34
CA PRO A 235 -1.43 -0.88 6.63
C PRO A 235 -0.04 -0.69 6.02
N GLY A 236 0.20 0.46 5.37
CA GLY A 236 1.45 0.75 4.67
C GLY A 236 1.64 0.04 3.32
N VAL A 237 0.75 -0.86 2.91
CA VAL A 237 0.75 -1.41 1.54
C VAL A 237 0.16 -0.36 0.59
N ILE A 238 0.84 -0.15 -0.54
CA ILE A 238 0.53 0.91 -1.52
C ILE A 238 -0.21 0.34 -2.73
N ASN A 239 0.29 -0.79 -3.24
CA ASN A 239 -0.29 -1.47 -4.39
C ASN A 239 0.05 -2.97 -4.33
N VAL A 240 -0.85 -3.80 -4.86
CA VAL A 240 -0.60 -5.23 -5.04
C VAL A 240 -1.09 -5.64 -6.41
N VAL A 241 -0.28 -6.43 -7.11
CA VAL A 241 -0.51 -6.84 -8.50
C VAL A 241 -0.35 -8.36 -8.59
N SER A 242 -1.35 -9.06 -9.14
CA SER A 242 -1.31 -10.48 -9.46
C SER A 242 -0.44 -10.76 -10.70
N GLY A 243 0.31 -11.86 -10.69
CA GLY A 243 1.18 -12.25 -11.80
C GLY A 243 1.85 -13.61 -11.62
N TYR A 244 2.87 -13.85 -12.44
CA TYR A 244 3.53 -15.13 -12.60
C TYR A 244 5.05 -14.96 -12.50
N MET A 245 5.72 -15.72 -11.62
CA MET A 245 7.18 -15.63 -11.42
C MET A 245 7.85 -17.02 -11.30
N GLN A 246 9.18 -17.06 -11.24
CA GLN A 246 10.06 -18.23 -11.12
C GLN A 246 10.09 -19.28 -12.24
N GLY A 247 9.14 -19.30 -13.18
CA GLY A 247 9.14 -20.20 -14.34
C GLY A 247 10.07 -19.79 -15.47
N HIS A 248 9.89 -20.40 -16.64
CA HIS A 248 10.78 -20.31 -17.80
C HIS A 248 10.09 -19.87 -19.10
N ILE A 249 8.79 -19.56 -19.07
CA ILE A 249 8.04 -19.07 -20.24
C ILE A 249 8.00 -17.55 -20.18
N GLU A 250 8.32 -16.88 -21.28
CA GLU A 250 8.14 -15.43 -21.37
C GLU A 250 6.67 -15.09 -21.63
N LYS A 251 6.17 -14.06 -20.92
CA LYS A 251 4.80 -13.52 -21.07
C LYS A 251 3.70 -14.62 -21.06
N PRO A 252 3.70 -15.55 -20.08
CA PRO A 252 2.75 -16.64 -20.03
C PRO A 252 1.32 -16.11 -19.79
N THR A 253 0.35 -16.72 -20.46
CA THR A 253 -1.08 -16.52 -20.21
C THR A 253 -1.57 -17.44 -19.09
N TYR A 254 -2.64 -17.07 -18.39
CA TYR A 254 -3.26 -17.90 -17.34
C TYR A 254 -3.56 -19.33 -17.83
N LYS A 255 -3.97 -19.48 -19.10
CA LYS A 255 -4.20 -20.80 -19.69
C LYS A 255 -2.93 -21.68 -19.64
N GLN A 256 -1.77 -21.14 -19.99
CA GLN A 256 -0.49 -21.87 -19.92
C GLN A 256 -0.09 -22.15 -18.47
N ILE A 257 -0.39 -21.24 -17.54
CA ILE A 257 -0.18 -21.45 -16.10
C ILE A 257 -0.99 -22.66 -15.60
N CYS A 258 -2.26 -22.77 -16.03
CA CYS A 258 -3.13 -23.93 -15.75
C CYS A 258 -2.66 -25.25 -16.39
N GLU A 259 -1.86 -25.22 -17.46
CA GLU A 259 -1.22 -26.41 -18.04
C GLU A 259 -0.07 -26.93 -17.15
N GLY A 260 0.35 -26.19 -16.12
CA GLY A 260 1.28 -26.60 -15.06
C GLY A 260 2.75 -26.79 -15.49
N ASN A 261 3.02 -26.78 -16.79
CA ASN A 261 4.32 -27.08 -17.39
C ASN A 261 5.31 -25.88 -17.39
N THR A 262 4.83 -24.64 -17.23
CA THR A 262 5.62 -23.41 -17.40
C THR A 262 6.65 -23.16 -16.29
N GLY A 263 6.57 -23.91 -15.18
CA GLY A 263 7.36 -23.73 -13.97
C GLY A 263 7.02 -22.48 -13.14
N HIS A 264 6.10 -21.62 -13.60
CA HIS A 264 5.72 -20.42 -12.85
C HIS A 264 4.97 -20.75 -11.55
N ALA A 265 5.01 -19.83 -10.59
CA ALA A 265 4.06 -19.75 -9.49
C ALA A 265 3.14 -18.55 -9.71
N GLU A 266 1.86 -18.69 -9.37
CA GLU A 266 1.01 -17.54 -9.07
C GLU A 266 1.65 -16.75 -7.94
N THR A 267 1.91 -15.48 -8.20
CA THR A 267 2.75 -14.60 -7.39
C THR A 267 2.09 -13.24 -7.31
N VAL A 268 2.04 -12.64 -6.12
CA VAL A 268 1.73 -11.22 -5.98
C VAL A 268 3.01 -10.41 -5.89
N MET A 269 3.02 -9.24 -6.53
CA MET A 269 3.98 -8.18 -6.29
C MET A 269 3.35 -7.18 -5.31
N VAL A 270 3.90 -7.06 -4.11
CA VAL A 270 3.47 -6.13 -3.05
C VAL A 270 4.41 -4.94 -3.02
N VAL A 271 3.90 -3.74 -3.29
CA VAL A 271 4.63 -2.47 -3.15
C VAL A 271 4.17 -1.80 -1.85
N PHE A 272 5.12 -1.38 -1.00
CA PHE A 272 4.82 -0.87 0.33
C PHE A 272 5.71 0.30 0.77
N ASP A 273 5.23 1.06 1.74
CA ASP A 273 5.97 2.13 2.42
C ASP A 273 6.74 1.51 3.61
N PRO A 274 8.09 1.38 3.53
CA PRO A 274 8.90 0.78 4.59
C PRO A 274 8.92 1.61 5.88
N THR A 275 8.39 2.85 5.87
CA THR A 275 8.21 3.66 7.09
C THR A 275 6.89 3.36 7.81
N GLN A 276 5.98 2.62 7.19
CA GLN A 276 4.67 2.23 7.76
C GLN A 276 4.54 0.72 8.01
N ILE A 277 5.19 -0.13 7.21
CA ILE A 277 5.20 -1.60 7.40
C ILE A 277 6.55 -2.20 6.99
N SER A 278 7.09 -3.12 7.80
CA SER A 278 8.33 -3.83 7.48
C SER A 278 8.08 -5.13 6.71
N PHE A 279 9.11 -5.61 6.02
CA PHE A 279 9.06 -6.89 5.31
C PHE A 279 8.81 -8.09 6.25
N GLU A 280 9.29 -8.06 7.50
CA GLU A 280 8.96 -9.07 8.51
C GLU A 280 7.47 -9.11 8.81
N ARG A 281 6.79 -7.95 8.88
CA ARG A 281 5.34 -7.91 9.10
C ARG A 281 4.56 -8.40 7.88
N LEU A 282 5.09 -8.21 6.67
CA LEU A 282 4.55 -8.83 5.45
C LEU A 282 4.75 -10.36 5.44
N LEU A 283 5.89 -10.87 5.94
CA LEU A 283 6.13 -12.30 6.12
C LEU A 283 5.17 -12.93 7.14
N GLU A 284 4.97 -12.29 8.30
CA GLU A 284 3.97 -12.73 9.28
C GLU A 284 2.57 -12.80 8.66
N ALA A 285 2.17 -11.77 7.92
CA ALA A 285 0.88 -11.75 7.25
C ALA A 285 0.75 -12.86 6.20
N PHE A 286 1.80 -13.07 5.39
CA PHE A 286 1.89 -14.15 4.41
C PHE A 286 1.67 -15.54 5.04
N PHE A 287 2.36 -15.85 6.15
CA PHE A 287 2.23 -17.14 6.83
C PHE A 287 0.93 -17.30 7.65
N VAL A 288 0.13 -16.24 7.84
CA VAL A 288 -1.25 -16.33 8.34
C VAL A 288 -2.25 -16.57 7.21
N MET A 289 -2.01 -16.04 6.00
CA MET A 289 -2.93 -16.16 4.87
C MET A 289 -3.11 -17.59 4.32
N HIS A 290 -2.05 -18.41 4.33
CA HIS A 290 -2.00 -19.71 3.64
C HIS A 290 -1.35 -20.81 4.49
N ASP A 291 -1.57 -22.09 4.15
CA ASP A 291 -0.86 -23.23 4.75
C ASP A 291 0.51 -23.42 4.05
N PRO A 292 1.65 -23.16 4.72
CA PRO A 292 2.97 -23.29 4.10
C PRO A 292 3.47 -24.74 4.02
N THR A 293 2.71 -25.73 4.50
CA THR A 293 3.11 -27.15 4.50
C THR A 293 2.63 -27.93 3.28
N GLN A 294 1.74 -27.34 2.46
CA GLN A 294 1.16 -27.98 1.28
C GLN A 294 2.08 -27.84 0.06
N LEU A 295 2.68 -28.97 -0.37
CA LEU A 295 3.56 -29.02 -1.53
C LEU A 295 2.75 -29.01 -2.83
N ASN A 296 3.00 -28.01 -3.69
CA ASN A 296 2.36 -27.85 -5.01
C ASN A 296 0.81 -27.89 -4.94
N ARG A 297 0.26 -27.27 -3.90
CA ARG A 297 -1.17 -27.19 -3.60
C ARG A 297 -1.41 -26.03 -2.61
N GLN A 298 -2.58 -25.41 -2.66
CA GLN A 298 -3.13 -24.68 -1.52
C GLN A 298 -4.64 -24.95 -1.38
N GLY A 299 -5.07 -25.50 -0.25
CA GLY A 299 -6.49 -25.71 0.04
C GLY A 299 -7.16 -26.62 -1.02
N PRO A 300 -8.15 -26.12 -1.80
CA PRO A 300 -8.75 -26.87 -2.90
C PRO A 300 -7.92 -26.86 -4.21
N ASP A 301 -6.92 -25.98 -4.33
CA ASP A 301 -6.23 -25.67 -5.58
C ASP A 301 -4.95 -26.51 -5.73
N PHE A 302 -4.87 -27.35 -6.77
CA PHE A 302 -3.77 -28.30 -6.99
C PHE A 302 -2.92 -27.92 -8.21
N GLY A 303 -1.60 -27.97 -8.05
CA GLY A 303 -0.63 -27.74 -9.13
C GLY A 303 0.60 -26.97 -8.67
N PRO A 304 1.75 -27.10 -9.36
CA PRO A 304 2.98 -26.40 -9.01
C PRO A 304 2.83 -24.87 -9.05
N GLN A 305 1.86 -24.34 -9.78
CA GLN A 305 1.55 -22.91 -9.80
C GLN A 305 1.05 -22.36 -8.45
N TYR A 306 0.43 -23.20 -7.61
CA TYR A 306 -0.11 -22.82 -6.30
C TYR A 306 0.86 -23.07 -5.13
N ARG A 307 2.14 -23.32 -5.40
CA ARG A 307 3.14 -23.63 -4.36
C ARG A 307 3.46 -22.40 -3.49
N SER A 308 3.74 -22.65 -2.21
CA SER A 308 4.25 -21.64 -1.29
C SER A 308 5.67 -21.20 -1.70
N GLY A 309 5.93 -19.89 -1.74
CA GLY A 309 7.23 -19.33 -2.08
C GLY A 309 7.40 -17.84 -1.75
N ILE A 310 8.64 -17.45 -1.49
CA ILE A 310 9.07 -16.08 -1.23
C ILE A 310 10.20 -15.77 -2.22
N TRP A 311 10.03 -14.74 -3.05
CA TRP A 311 11.01 -14.37 -4.06
C TRP A 311 11.69 -13.06 -3.66
N TYR A 312 12.91 -13.15 -3.15
CA TYR A 312 13.57 -11.99 -2.52
C TYR A 312 14.18 -11.05 -3.56
N ALA A 313 13.96 -9.74 -3.36
CA ALA A 313 14.54 -8.67 -4.17
C ALA A 313 15.86 -8.10 -3.60
N SER A 314 16.22 -8.46 -2.36
CA SER A 314 17.46 -8.02 -1.69
C SER A 314 17.97 -9.06 -0.68
N ASP A 315 19.25 -8.97 -0.31
CA ASP A 315 19.82 -9.81 0.75
C ASP A 315 19.18 -9.54 2.13
N THR A 316 18.67 -8.33 2.38
CA THR A 316 17.91 -8.01 3.60
C THR A 316 16.60 -8.81 3.65
N GLN A 317 15.85 -8.83 2.55
CA GLN A 317 14.64 -9.65 2.43
C GLN A 317 14.95 -11.14 2.56
N LYS A 318 16.04 -11.61 1.94
CA LYS A 318 16.52 -12.99 2.10
C LYS A 318 16.77 -13.34 3.57
N GLN A 319 17.57 -12.55 4.29
CA GLN A 319 17.90 -12.80 5.70
C GLN A 319 16.67 -12.78 6.61
N ALA A 320 15.73 -11.86 6.36
CA ALA A 320 14.46 -11.81 7.08
C ALA A 320 13.59 -13.05 6.83
N ALA A 321 13.52 -13.53 5.58
CA ALA A 321 12.79 -14.74 5.22
C ALA A 321 13.45 -16.01 5.76
N GLU A 322 14.78 -16.14 5.68
CA GLU A 322 15.55 -17.24 6.29
C GLU A 322 15.27 -17.31 7.79
N LYS A 323 15.36 -16.17 8.49
CA LYS A 323 15.03 -16.04 9.92
C LYS A 323 13.59 -16.44 10.24
N HIS A 324 12.61 -16.05 9.42
CA HIS A 324 11.20 -16.40 9.65
C HIS A 324 10.93 -17.89 9.43
N LEU A 325 11.46 -18.48 8.36
CA LEU A 325 11.41 -19.93 8.11
C LEU A 325 12.09 -20.71 9.25
N ASP A 326 13.14 -20.16 9.84
CA ASP A 326 13.81 -20.77 10.99
C ASP A 326 12.98 -20.74 12.27
N LEU A 327 12.15 -19.71 12.48
CA LEU A 327 11.19 -19.64 13.58
C LEU A 327 10.06 -20.67 13.38
N LEU A 328 9.50 -20.77 12.18
CA LEU A 328 8.50 -21.81 11.83
C LEU A 328 9.05 -23.22 12.06
N ARG A 329 10.27 -23.48 11.60
CA ARG A 329 10.99 -24.76 11.82
C ARG A 329 11.17 -25.09 13.30
N ARG A 330 11.51 -24.11 14.14
CA ARG A 330 11.65 -24.26 15.61
C ARG A 330 10.29 -24.46 16.31
N ALA A 331 9.21 -23.89 15.76
CA ALA A 331 7.84 -24.14 16.20
C ALA A 331 7.26 -25.49 15.72
N GLY A 332 8.05 -26.30 14.99
CA GLY A 332 7.66 -27.61 14.47
C GLY A 332 6.92 -27.60 13.13
N VAL A 333 6.69 -26.41 12.55
CA VAL A 333 6.04 -26.25 11.23
C VAL A 333 7.03 -26.67 10.14
N ARG A 334 6.67 -27.72 9.39
CA ARG A 334 7.44 -28.20 8.23
C ARG A 334 7.03 -27.46 6.96
N ALA A 335 7.38 -26.17 6.90
CA ALA A 335 7.14 -25.35 5.71
C ALA A 335 7.87 -25.94 4.49
N VAL A 336 7.17 -26.03 3.36
CA VAL A 336 7.71 -26.39 2.03
C VAL A 336 7.94 -25.17 1.14
N THR A 337 7.75 -23.97 1.71
CA THR A 337 7.96 -22.66 1.10
C THR A 337 9.33 -22.56 0.45
N GLN A 338 9.36 -22.28 -0.85
CA GLN A 338 10.60 -22.00 -1.57
C GLN A 338 11.13 -20.62 -1.23
N LEU A 339 12.46 -20.46 -1.13
CA LEU A 339 13.12 -19.17 -0.99
C LEU A 339 14.18 -19.02 -2.08
N GLU A 340 13.90 -18.17 -3.07
CA GLU A 340 14.72 -17.98 -4.26
C GLU A 340 14.90 -16.48 -4.57
N PRO A 341 15.95 -16.07 -5.31
CA PRO A 341 15.99 -14.73 -5.89
C PRO A 341 14.80 -14.51 -6.82
N ALA A 342 14.22 -13.30 -6.79
CA ALA A 342 13.17 -12.91 -7.72
C ALA A 342 13.68 -12.90 -9.19
N LYS A 343 12.98 -13.65 -10.06
CA LYS A 343 13.16 -13.60 -11.52
C LYS A 343 12.19 -12.56 -12.12
N THR A 344 12.07 -12.51 -13.45
CA THR A 344 11.10 -11.63 -14.14
C THR A 344 9.68 -11.88 -13.64
N PHE A 345 9.01 -10.80 -13.19
CA PHE A 345 7.59 -10.81 -12.88
C PHE A 345 6.77 -10.56 -14.15
N TRP A 346 5.87 -11.49 -14.50
CA TRP A 346 4.91 -11.29 -15.57
C TRP A 346 3.55 -10.92 -14.96
N ILE A 347 3.08 -9.70 -15.21
CA ILE A 347 1.78 -9.22 -14.73
C ILE A 347 0.66 -10.07 -15.37
N ALA A 348 -0.24 -10.61 -14.55
CA ALA A 348 -1.39 -11.40 -15.01
C ALA A 348 -2.41 -10.54 -15.76
N GLU A 349 -3.23 -11.20 -16.58
CA GLU A 349 -4.23 -10.53 -17.41
C GLU A 349 -5.18 -9.63 -16.57
N PRO A 350 -5.68 -8.50 -17.13
CA PRO A 350 -6.41 -7.48 -16.34
C PRO A 350 -7.66 -7.97 -15.59
N TYR A 351 -8.20 -9.15 -15.93
CA TYR A 351 -9.33 -9.76 -15.23
C TYR A 351 -8.94 -10.56 -13.97
N HIS A 352 -7.64 -10.74 -13.69
CA HIS A 352 -7.17 -11.29 -12.42
C HIS A 352 -6.85 -10.23 -11.36
N GLN A 353 -6.59 -8.99 -11.79
CA GLN A 353 -6.26 -7.88 -10.91
C GLN A 353 -7.52 -7.40 -10.16
N ASP A 354 -7.42 -7.13 -8.87
CA ASP A 354 -8.54 -6.71 -8.01
C ASP A 354 -9.71 -7.70 -8.00
N TYR A 355 -9.48 -9.01 -8.25
CA TYR A 355 -10.56 -9.96 -8.59
C TYR A 355 -11.62 -10.10 -7.49
N ILE A 356 -11.22 -10.18 -6.22
CA ILE A 356 -12.16 -10.29 -5.10
C ILE A 356 -12.92 -8.98 -4.90
N GLU A 357 -12.25 -7.84 -5.01
CA GLU A 357 -12.85 -6.51 -4.85
C GLU A 357 -13.86 -6.20 -5.96
N THR A 358 -13.57 -6.61 -7.20
CA THR A 358 -14.42 -6.39 -8.37
C THR A 358 -15.57 -7.40 -8.52
N THR A 359 -15.48 -8.59 -7.91
CA THR A 359 -16.50 -9.65 -8.07
C THR A 359 -17.23 -10.04 -6.77
N GLY A 360 -16.75 -9.63 -5.60
CA GLY A 360 -17.27 -10.03 -4.30
C GLY A 360 -17.08 -11.52 -3.96
N ARG A 361 -16.25 -12.24 -4.72
CA ARG A 361 -16.03 -13.69 -4.55
C ARG A 361 -15.06 -13.98 -3.40
N ALA A 362 -15.45 -14.88 -2.49
CA ALA A 362 -14.55 -15.36 -1.44
C ALA A 362 -13.44 -16.27 -2.00
N CYS A 363 -12.29 -16.25 -1.31
CA CYS A 363 -11.19 -17.21 -1.47
C CYS A 363 -10.97 -17.93 -0.12
N HIS A 364 -10.21 -19.03 -0.11
CA HIS A 364 -10.02 -19.91 1.05
C HIS A 364 -9.03 -19.40 2.11
N VAL A 365 -8.38 -18.26 1.85
CA VAL A 365 -7.30 -17.68 2.68
C VAL A 365 -7.82 -16.84 3.86
N THR A 366 -6.99 -16.70 4.90
CA THR A 366 -7.34 -16.00 6.15
C THR A 366 -6.96 -14.51 6.10
N ASN A 367 -7.76 -13.63 6.71
CA ASN A 367 -7.37 -12.22 6.92
C ASN A 367 -6.21 -12.11 7.93
N PRO A 368 -5.07 -11.47 7.59
CA PRO A 368 -3.90 -11.39 8.48
C PRO A 368 -3.79 -10.07 9.28
N TRP A 369 -4.78 -9.17 9.17
CA TRP A 369 -4.78 -7.82 9.75
C TRP A 369 -5.84 -7.63 10.84
#